data_AF-A0A843L0B9-F1
#
_entry.id   AF-A0A843L0B9-F1
#
_cell.length_a   1.000
_cell.length_b   1.000
_cell.length_c   1.000
_cell.angle_alpha   90.00
_cell.angle_beta   90.00
_cell.angle_gamma   90.00
#
_symmetry.space_group_name_H-M   'P 1'
#
loop_
_entity.id
_entity.type
_entity.pdbx_description
1 polymer ?
#
loop_
_entity_poly.entity_id
_entity_poly.type
_entity_poly.pdbx_seq_one_letter_code
_entity_poly.pdbx_strand_id
1 'polypeptide(L)' 'MIEDLERQGLIKRLPLDRKKVDDAMALARRDIDTARTLLSTDCDWAYNIAYNAVLQAGRALMFAKGYRPDGANQHIW' A
#
# COMPACT_ATOMS: atom_id res chain seq x y z
N MET A 1 6.30 -19.39 2.25
CA MET A 1 5.01 -18.65 2.22
C MET A 1 5.12 -17.23 2.78
N ILE A 2 5.90 -16.98 3.84
CA ILE A 2 6.39 -15.63 4.19
C ILE A 2 7.92 -15.67 4.38
N GLU A 3 8.46 -16.80 4.84
CA GLU A 3 9.90 -17.02 4.99
C GLU A 3 10.63 -16.94 3.64
N ASP A 4 9.99 -17.35 2.54
CA ASP A 4 10.57 -17.23 1.20
C ASP A 4 10.69 -15.77 0.76
N LEU A 5 9.73 -14.91 1.14
CA LEU A 5 9.74 -13.48 0.83
C LEU A 5 10.78 -12.74 1.69
N GLU A 6 10.93 -13.13 2.97
CA GLU A 6 12.02 -12.67 3.83
C GLU A 6 13.38 -13.09 3.25
N ARG A 7 13.53 -14.36 2.84
CA ARG A 7 14.76 -14.91 2.26
C ARG A 7 15.14 -14.25 0.93
N GLN A 8 14.16 -13.85 0.13
CA GLN A 8 14.36 -13.13 -1.13
C GLN A 8 14.61 -11.62 -0.92
N GLY A 9 14.55 -11.11 0.31
CA GLY A 9 14.77 -9.69 0.63
C GLY A 9 13.64 -8.78 0.18
N LEU A 10 12.46 -9.32 -0.14
CA LEU A 10 11.29 -8.55 -0.58
C LEU A 10 10.50 -7.94 0.58
N ILE A 11 10.65 -8.53 1.77
CA ILE A 11 10.08 -8.02 3.01
C ILE A 11 11.13 -8.10 4.13
N LYS A 12 11.11 -7.12 5.02
CA LYS A 12 11.94 -7.09 6.23
C LYS A 12 11.08 -7.06 7.46
N ARG A 13 11.50 -7.75 8.52
CA ARG A 13 10.87 -7.59 9.84
C ARG A 13 11.06 -6.17 10.34
N LEU A 14 9.96 -5.57 10.76
CA LEU A 14 9.93 -4.25 11.38
C LEU A 14 9.15 -4.38 12.70
N PRO A 15 9.56 -3.68 13.77
CA PRO A 15 8.71 -3.55 14.95
C PRO A 15 7.31 -3.08 14.53
N LEU A 16 6.30 -3.68 15.15
CA LEU A 16 4.90 -3.40 14.86
C LEU A 16 4.62 -1.92 15.14
N ASP A 17 4.37 -1.16 14.09
CA ASP A 17 4.16 0.28 14.14
C ASP A 17 2.72 0.60 13.73
N ARG A 18 1.84 0.69 14.73
CA ARG A 18 0.41 0.96 14.52
C ARG A 18 0.19 2.27 13.75
N LYS A 19 1.02 3.27 13.97
CA LYS A 19 0.93 4.55 13.26
C LYS A 19 1.12 4.36 11.75
N LYS A 20 2.07 3.52 11.33
CA LYS A 20 2.25 3.22 9.90
C LYS A 20 1.07 2.46 9.28
N VAL A 21 0.41 1.60 10.06
CA VAL A 21 -0.83 0.92 9.61
C VAL A 21 -1.91 1.97 9.38
N ASP A 22 -2.14 2.84 10.36
CA ASP A 22 -3.18 3.86 10.30
C ASP A 22 -2.92 4.87 9.16
N ASP A 23 -1.68 5.33 9.02
CA ASP A 23 -1.27 6.27 7.96
C ASP A 23 -1.49 5.64 6.56
N ALA A 24 -1.12 4.38 6.36
CA ALA A 24 -1.33 3.68 5.09
C ALA A 24 -2.81 3.43 4.79
N MET A 25 -3.62 3.09 5.80
CA MET A 25 -5.07 2.93 5.65
C MET A 25 -5.76 4.26 5.32
N ALA A 26 -5.32 5.36 5.94
CA ALA A 26 -5.85 6.69 5.68
C ALA A 26 -5.58 7.12 4.22
N LEU A 27 -4.37 6.88 3.71
CA LEU A 27 -4.02 7.10 2.30
C LEU A 27 -4.88 6.25 1.37
N ALA A 28 -4.99 4.95 1.63
CA ALA A 28 -5.83 4.05 0.82
C ALA A 28 -7.27 4.56 0.75
N ARG A 29 -7.85 4.99 1.89
CA ARG A 29 -9.22 5.49 1.93
C ARG A 29 -9.40 6.75 1.09
N ARG A 30 -8.52 7.73 1.27
CA ARG A 30 -8.52 8.98 0.49
C ARG A 30 -8.42 8.72 -1.01
N ASP A 31 -7.54 7.81 -1.40
CA ASP A 31 -7.31 7.53 -2.81
C ASP A 31 -8.54 6.85 -3.45
N ILE A 32 -9.20 5.88 -2.78
CA ILE A 32 -10.44 5.30 -3.34
C ILE A 32 -11.56 6.36 -3.43
N ASP A 33 -11.69 7.25 -2.45
CA ASP A 33 -12.70 8.33 -2.50
C ASP A 33 -12.42 9.30 -3.66
N THR A 34 -11.15 9.59 -3.94
CA THR A 34 -10.72 10.38 -5.11
C THR A 34 -11.01 9.64 -6.42
N ALA A 35 -10.65 8.36 -6.51
CA ALA A 35 -10.90 7.53 -7.69
C ALA A 35 -12.40 7.47 -8.04
N ARG A 36 -13.27 7.32 -7.03
CA ARG A 36 -14.72 7.36 -7.21
C ARG A 36 -15.21 8.68 -7.80
N THR A 37 -14.64 9.80 -7.36
CA THR A 37 -14.99 11.13 -7.85
C THR A 37 -14.58 11.33 -9.31
N LEU A 38 -13.44 10.76 -9.71
CA LEU A 38 -12.91 10.87 -11.07
C LEU A 38 -13.50 9.88 -12.06
N LEU A 39 -14.18 8.82 -11.59
CA LEU A 39 -14.65 7.73 -12.43
C LEU A 39 -15.55 8.18 -13.61
N SER A 40 -16.31 9.27 -13.45
CA SER A 40 -17.18 9.80 -14.52
C SER A 40 -16.48 10.78 -15.46
N THR A 41 -15.34 11.35 -15.06
CA THR A 41 -14.67 12.43 -15.80
C THR A 41 -13.35 11.99 -16.43
N ASP A 42 -12.66 11.05 -15.79
CA ASP A 42 -11.36 10.53 -16.24
C ASP A 42 -11.16 9.12 -15.67
N CYS A 43 -11.62 8.13 -16.43
CA CYS A 43 -11.55 6.72 -16.03
C CYS A 43 -10.11 6.23 -15.86
N ASP A 44 -9.18 6.67 -16.73
CA ASP A 44 -7.79 6.21 -16.69
C ASP A 44 -7.11 6.67 -15.40
N TRP A 45 -7.32 7.94 -15.01
CA TRP A 45 -6.85 8.44 -13.73
C TRP A 45 -7.56 7.80 -12.54
N ALA A 46 -8.87 7.56 -12.64
CA ALA A 46 -9.61 6.87 -11.59
C ALA A 46 -9.05 5.47 -11.32
N TYR A 47 -8.74 4.70 -12.38
CA TYR A 47 -8.14 3.37 -12.24
C TYR A 47 -6.72 3.41 -11.67
N ASN A 48 -5.89 4.37 -12.11
CA ASN A 48 -4.54 4.53 -11.57
C ASN A 48 -4.55 4.84 -10.06
N ILE A 49 -5.44 5.73 -9.63
CA ILE A 49 -5.60 6.09 -8.21
C ILE A 49 -6.17 4.91 -7.42
N ALA A 50 -7.14 4.18 -7.95
CA ALA A 50 -7.69 2.98 -7.31
C ALA A 50 -6.60 1.90 -7.13
N TYR A 51 -5.72 1.72 -8.12
CA TYR A 51 -4.58 0.81 -8.01
C TYR A 51 -3.63 1.22 -6.88
N ASN A 52 -3.27 2.51 -6.79
CA ASN A 52 -2.45 3.03 -5.70
C ASN A 52 -3.10 2.80 -4.32
N ALA A 53 -4.43 2.95 -4.23
CA ALA A 53 -5.14 2.68 -2.99
C ALA A 53 -5.01 1.21 -2.54
N VAL A 54 -5.08 0.26 -3.48
CA VAL A 54 -4.87 -1.17 -3.20
C VAL A 54 -3.44 -1.42 -2.72
N LEU A 55 -2.44 -0.77 -3.33
CA LEU A 55 -1.04 -0.88 -2.88
C LEU A 55 -0.87 -0.37 -1.44
N GLN A 56 -1.50 0.75 -1.08
CA GLN A 56 -1.44 1.29 0.29
C GLN A 56 -2.13 0.36 1.30
N ALA A 57 -3.29 -0.22 0.94
CA ALA A 57 -3.95 -1.22 1.78
C ALA A 57 -3.08 -2.48 1.98
N GLY A 58 -2.38 -2.93 0.93
CA GLY A 58 -1.41 -4.01 1.02
C GLY A 58 -0.24 -3.67 1.97
N ARG A 59 0.28 -2.45 1.91
CA ARG A 59 1.32 -1.96 2.84
C ARG A 59 0.81 -1.94 4.29
N ALA A 60 -0.41 -1.48 4.53
CA ALA A 60 -1.02 -1.50 5.85
C ALA A 60 -1.10 -2.92 6.42
N LEU A 61 -1.50 -3.90 5.59
CA LEU A 61 -1.54 -5.31 5.98
C LEU A 61 -0.14 -5.83 6.35
N MET A 62 0.88 -5.51 5.56
CA MET A 62 2.26 -5.89 5.87
C MET A 62 2.72 -5.30 7.21
N PHE A 63 2.48 -4.01 7.44
CA PHE A 63 2.83 -3.35 8.70
C PHE A 63 2.10 -3.96 9.91
N ALA A 64 0.81 -4.30 9.77
CA ALA A 64 0.03 -4.95 10.82
C ALA A 64 0.56 -6.34 11.18
N LYS A 65 1.29 -6.99 10.26
CA LYS A 65 1.95 -8.28 10.46
C LYS A 65 3.41 -8.15 10.92
N GLY A 66 3.94 -6.94 11.11
CA GLY A 66 5.34 -6.71 11.51
C GLY A 66 6.33 -6.80 10.33
N TYR A 67 5.85 -6.57 9.12
CA TYR A 67 6.64 -6.60 7.90
C TYR A 67 6.68 -5.23 7.23
N ARG A 68 7.82 -4.90 6.63
CA ARG A 68 7.98 -3.77 5.72
C ARG A 68 8.31 -4.31 4.33
N PRO A 69 7.63 -3.87 3.26
CA PRO A 69 8.08 -4.17 1.90
C PRO A 69 9.44 -3.52 1.69
N ASP A 70 10.44 -4.34 1.43
CA ASP A 70 11.78 -3.89 1.03
C ASP A 70 11.92 -4.16 -0.45
N GLY A 71 12.00 -3.10 -1.24
CA GLY A 71 11.97 -3.24 -2.67
C GLY A 71 12.34 -1.95 -3.34
N ALA A 72 13.35 -2.03 -4.21
CA ALA A 72 13.74 -1.01 -5.18
C ALA A 72 12.60 -0.52 -6.09
N ASN A 73 11.40 -1.11 -5.98
CA ASN A 73 10.15 -0.74 -6.63
C ASN A 73 9.22 0.10 -5.74
N GLN A 74 9.72 0.69 -4.65
CA GLN A 74 9.04 1.80 -3.99
C GLN A 74 9.07 2.98 -4.97
N HIS A 75 8.13 3.02 -5.91
CA HIS A 75 7.81 4.26 -6.57
C HIS A 75 7.35 5.25 -5.49
N ILE A 76 8.25 6.17 -5.17
CA ILE A 76 7.99 7.36 -4.37
C ILE A 76 7.21 8.27 -5.33
N TRP A 77 5.88 8.17 -5.30
CA TRP A 77 4.99 9.17 -5.89
C TRP A 77 4.30 9.91 -4.74
#